data_AF-A0AAV2Z6C7-F1
#
_entry.id   AF-A0AAV2Z6C7-F1
#
_cell.length_a   1.000
_cell.length_b   1.000
_cell.length_c   1.000
_cell.angle_alpha   90.00
_cell.angle_beta   90.00
_cell.angle_gamma   90.00
#
_symmetry.space_group_name_H-M   'P 1'
#
loop_
_entity.id
_entity.type
_entity.pdbx_description
1 polymer ?
#
loop_
_entity_poly.entity_id
_entity_poly.type
_entity_poly.pdbx_seq_one_letter_code
_entity_poly.pdbx_strand_id
1 'polypeptide(L)' 'MKYRDAASSSVLALGPRSPSKARVNDVAMNSPPFAETFGCPSSSPMNPPTKCAVW' A
#
# COMPACT_ATOMS: atom_id res chain seq x y z
N MET A 1 -3.88 -22.62 5.81
CA MET A 1 -5.14 -21.84 5.89
C MET A 1 -5.36 -21.15 4.54
N LYS A 2 -6.13 -21.75 3.63
CA LYS A 2 -6.37 -21.26 2.25
C LYS A 2 -7.87 -20.99 2.12
N TYR A 3 -8.29 -19.76 2.39
CA TYR A 3 -9.67 -19.34 2.19
C TYR A 3 -9.66 -17.84 1.91
N ARG A 4 -9.90 -17.42 0.65
CA ARG A 4 -10.54 -16.14 0.26
C ARG A 4 -10.40 -15.82 -1.23
N ASP A 5 -11.05 -16.59 -2.10
CA ASP A 5 -11.13 -16.23 -3.53
C ASP A 5 -12.46 -15.58 -3.92
N ALA A 6 -13.51 -15.67 -3.09
CA ALA A 6 -14.81 -15.03 -3.37
C ALA A 6 -15.05 -13.70 -2.64
N ALA A 7 -14.54 -13.53 -1.40
CA ALA A 7 -14.72 -12.31 -0.61
C ALA A 7 -13.68 -11.21 -0.91
N SER A 8 -12.61 -11.54 -1.62
CA SER A 8 -11.55 -10.59 -2.00
C SER A 8 -12.02 -9.68 -3.14
N SER A 9 -12.76 -10.21 -4.12
CA SER A 9 -13.21 -9.46 -5.30
C SER A 9 -14.38 -8.49 -5.01
N SER A 10 -15.29 -8.82 -4.09
CA SER A 10 -16.47 -7.97 -3.83
C SER A 10 -16.14 -6.71 -3.00
N VAL A 11 -15.20 -6.79 -2.05
CA VAL A 11 -14.74 -5.61 -1.29
C VAL A 11 -13.95 -4.65 -2.17
N LEU A 12 -13.19 -5.19 -3.13
CA LEU A 12 -12.48 -4.40 -4.14
C LEU A 12 -13.45 -3.72 -5.14
N ALA A 13 -14.54 -4.39 -5.51
CA ALA A 13 -15.48 -3.90 -6.52
C ALA A 13 -16.59 -2.99 -5.98
N LEU A 14 -17.02 -3.18 -4.72
CA LEU A 14 -18.19 -2.51 -4.15
C LEU A 14 -17.89 -1.76 -2.84
N GLY A 15 -16.68 -1.88 -2.31
CA GLY A 15 -16.30 -1.28 -1.04
C GLY A 15 -15.87 0.18 -1.22
N PRO A 16 -16.38 1.13 -0.42
CA PRO A 16 -15.95 2.54 -0.46
C PRO A 16 -14.51 2.76 0.05
N ARG A 17 -13.82 1.71 0.50
CA ARG A 17 -12.51 1.79 1.16
C ARG A 17 -11.53 0.82 0.52
N SER A 18 -10.30 1.27 0.34
CA SER A 18 -9.18 0.42 -0.10
C SER A 18 -9.01 -0.80 0.82
N PRO A 19 -8.54 -1.94 0.29
CA PRO A 19 -8.21 -3.13 1.08
C PRO A 19 -7.23 -2.83 2.22
N SER A 20 -7.28 -3.64 3.27
CA SER A 20 -6.46 -3.40 4.49
C SER A 20 -4.97 -3.27 4.22
N LYS A 21 -4.40 -4.09 3.33
CA LYS A 21 -2.98 -4.01 2.97
C LYS A 21 -2.64 -2.70 2.23
N ALA A 22 -3.46 -2.33 1.25
CA ALA A 22 -3.29 -1.11 0.46
C ALA A 22 -3.33 0.15 1.35
N ARG A 23 -4.24 0.19 2.34
CA ARG A 23 -4.32 1.32 3.28
C ARG A 23 -3.03 1.63 4.03
N VAL A 24 -2.22 0.62 4.33
CA VAL A 24 -0.94 0.80 5.04
C VAL A 24 0.17 1.04 4.03
N ASN A 25 0.29 0.14 3.05
CA ASN A 25 1.42 0.15 2.15
C ASN A 25 1.41 1.39 1.25
N ASP A 26 0.26 1.76 0.67
CA ASP A 26 0.20 2.89 -0.27
C ASP A 26 0.57 4.21 0.41
N VAL A 27 0.21 4.39 1.68
CA VAL A 27 0.60 5.57 2.46
C VAL A 27 2.08 5.53 2.82
N ALA A 28 2.57 4.39 3.32
CA ALA A 28 3.96 4.23 3.73
C ALA A 28 4.95 4.37 2.56
N MET A 29 4.62 3.81 1.40
CA MET A 29 5.39 3.93 0.16
C MET A 29 5.59 5.38 -0.30
N ASN A 30 4.59 6.22 -0.04
CA ASN A 30 4.59 7.63 -0.39
C ASN A 30 5.26 8.52 0.67
N SER A 31 5.66 7.98 1.81
CA SER A 31 6.29 8.71 2.92
C SER A 31 7.83 8.65 2.84
N PRO A 32 8.53 9.76 2.55
CA PRO A 32 9.99 9.78 2.63
C PRO A 32 10.56 9.43 4.02
N PRO A 33 10.00 9.94 5.14
CA PRO A 33 10.47 9.57 6.47
C PRO A 33 10.37 8.07 6.77
N PHE A 34 9.34 7.39 6.23
CA PHE A 34 9.21 5.95 6.38
C PHE A 34 10.38 5.22 5.70
N ALA A 35 10.66 5.56 4.44
CA ALA A 35 11.76 4.94 3.70
C ALA A 35 13.13 5.17 4.37
N GLU A 36 13.36 6.36 4.92
CA GLU A 36 14.59 6.70 5.65
C GLU A 36 14.72 5.89 6.95
N THR A 37 13.67 5.90 7.77
CA THR A 37 13.67 5.20 9.08
C THR A 37 13.93 3.71 8.94
N PHE A 38 13.39 3.09 7.90
CA PHE A 38 13.53 1.65 7.64
C PHE A 38 14.65 1.32 6.65
N GLY A 39 15.46 2.29 6.22
CA GLY A 39 16.57 2.06 5.29
C GLY A 39 16.16 1.41 3.96
N CYS A 40 14.97 1.76 3.45
CA CYS A 40 14.41 1.16 2.24
C CYS A 40 15.22 1.57 1.00
N PRO A 41 15.81 0.62 0.24
CA PRO A 41 16.57 0.95 -0.97
C PRO A 41 15.71 1.68 -2.00
N SER A 42 16.33 2.56 -2.79
CA SER A 42 15.68 3.17 -3.95
C SER A 42 15.05 2.12 -4.85
N SER A 43 13.87 2.41 -5.39
CA SER A 43 13.05 1.54 -6.25
C SER A 43 12.58 0.22 -5.62
N SER A 44 12.79 0.02 -4.31
CA SER A 44 12.14 -1.08 -3.59
C SER A 44 10.62 -0.88 -3.50
N PRO A 45 9.83 -1.95 -3.25
CA PRO A 45 8.37 -1.84 -3.19
C PRO A 45 7.86 -0.79 -2.20
N MET A 46 8.56 -0.60 -1.07
CA MET A 46 8.21 0.39 -0.04
C MET A 46 8.91 1.75 -0.24
N ASN A 47 9.73 1.90 -1.27
CA ASN A 47 10.35 3.17 -1.67
C ASN A 47 10.35 3.31 -3.21
N PRO A 48 9.17 3.41 -3.84
CA PRO A 48 9.07 3.61 -5.28
C PRO A 48 9.64 4.98 -5.69
N PRO A 49 10.12 5.10 -6.94
CA PRO A 49 10.70 6.35 -7.46
C PRO A 49 9.65 7.45 -7.60
N THR A 50 8.42 7.09 -7.97
CA THR A 50 7.29 8.01 -8.05
C THR A 50 6.49 7.95 -6.76
N LYS A 51 6.34 9.09 -6.09
CA LYS A 51 5.55 9.22 -4.87
C LYS A 51 4.42 10.21 -5.10
N CYS A 52 3.24 9.89 -4.58
CA CYS A 52 2.10 10.79 -4.54
C CYS A 52 2.16 11.60 -3.25
N ALA A 53 1.94 12.91 -3.33
CA ALA A 53 1.75 13.78 -2.19
C ALA A 53 0.44 14.55 -2.38
N VAL A 54 -0.30 14.68 -1.28
CA VAL A 54 -1.48 15.54 -1.20
C VAL A 54 -1.20 16.47 -0.03
N TRP A 55 -1.63 17.73 -0.15
CA TRP A 55 -1.33 18.90 0.70
C TRP A 55 -0.02 19.61 0.37
#